data_AF-A0A268U7Z6-F1
#
_entry.id   AF-A0A268U7Z6-F1
#
_cell.length_a   1.000
_cell.length_b   1.000
_cell.length_c   1.000
_cell.angle_alpha   90.00
_cell.angle_beta   90.00
_cell.angle_gamma   90.00
#
_symmetry.space_group_name_H-M   'P 1'
#
loop_
_entity.id
_entity.type
_entity.pdbx_description
1 polymer ?
#
loop_
_entity_poly.entity_id
_entity_poly.type
_entity_poly.pdbx_seq_one_letter_code
_entity_poly.pdbx_strand_id
1 'polypeptide(L)'
;MDAIYGDTSFINEGKYLRIPAKKKSKYIMPFCHQSVFVKTELLKQHHFDTSFKICADNDFFMKIHHQGHQFYKVDEIVAIYDMCGASAKSPFRGFFENLRIAQKYNKFSFIFCMPKLFSLGLKYIIKSIIPNSMVVKIKARFYEKS
;
A
#
# COMPACT_ATOMS: atom_id res chain seq x y z
N MET A 1 -0.23 -15.53 -18.46
CA MET A 1 -0.23 -14.91 -17.12
C MET A 1 0.68 -13.69 -17.18
N ASP A 2 0.21 -12.50 -16.83
CA ASP A 2 0.93 -11.25 -17.06
C ASP A 2 1.62 -10.71 -15.80
N ALA A 3 0.99 -10.93 -14.64
CA ALA A 3 1.58 -10.70 -13.33
C ALA A 3 1.22 -11.84 -12.37
N ILE A 4 2.17 -12.22 -11.50
CA ILE A 4 2.01 -13.22 -10.45
C ILE A 4 2.37 -12.55 -9.14
N TYR A 5 1.53 -12.69 -8.12
CA TYR A 5 1.76 -12.13 -6.80
C TYR A 5 1.49 -13.13 -5.69
N GLY A 6 2.20 -13.01 -4.59
CA GLY A 6 1.99 -13.82 -3.39
C GLY A 6 1.66 -12.97 -2.17
N ASP A 7 1.70 -13.61 -1.02
CA ASP A 7 1.53 -12.95 0.27
C ASP A 7 2.82 -12.26 0.72
N THR A 8 2.67 -11.34 1.66
CA THR A 8 3.77 -10.53 2.20
C THR A 8 3.85 -10.68 3.71
N SER A 9 5.07 -10.80 4.23
CA SER A 9 5.34 -10.72 5.66
C SER A 9 6.08 -9.41 5.96
N PHE A 10 5.95 -8.89 7.18
CA PHE A 10 6.85 -7.84 7.64
C PHE A 10 7.59 -8.29 8.90
N ILE A 11 8.83 -7.81 9.04
CA ILE A 11 9.64 -8.03 10.23
C ILE A 11 9.50 -6.83 11.15
N ASN A 12 9.17 -7.09 12.41
CA ASN A 12 9.22 -6.10 13.48
C ASN A 12 9.95 -6.71 14.68
N GLU A 13 11.08 -6.14 15.06
CA GLU A 13 11.88 -6.60 16.21
C GLU A 13 12.20 -8.12 16.18
N GLY A 14 12.46 -8.67 14.99
CA GLY A 14 12.77 -10.09 14.79
C GLY A 14 11.56 -11.03 14.71
N LYS A 15 10.33 -10.55 14.93
CA LYS A 15 9.09 -11.32 14.72
C LYS A 15 8.57 -11.14 13.29
N TYR A 16 8.22 -12.26 12.64
CA TYR A 16 7.60 -12.28 11.30
C TYR A 16 6.07 -12.24 11.42
N LEU A 17 5.44 -11.23 10.84
CA LEU A 17 3.98 -11.08 10.84
C LEU A 17 3.45 -11.12 9.40
N ARG A 18 2.63 -12.12 9.09
CA ARG A 18 2.00 -12.29 7.77
C ARG A 18 0.87 -11.26 7.59
N ILE A 19 0.93 -10.49 6.50
CA ILE A 19 -0.18 -9.65 6.06
C ILE A 19 -0.95 -10.43 4.99
N PRO A 20 -2.19 -10.86 5.26
CA PRO A 20 -3.00 -11.47 4.23
C PRO A 20 -3.29 -10.45 3.12
N ALA A 21 -3.32 -10.91 1.87
CA ALA A 21 -3.75 -10.09 0.74
C ALA A 21 -5.09 -9.40 1.04
N LYS A 22 -5.22 -8.11 0.69
CA LYS A 22 -6.45 -7.36 0.95
C LYS A 22 -7.58 -7.92 0.08
N LYS A 23 -8.83 -7.80 0.56
CA LYS A 23 -10.02 -8.08 -0.27
C LYS A 23 -9.87 -7.37 -1.62
N LYS A 24 -10.14 -8.09 -2.72
CA LYS A 24 -10.09 -7.56 -4.09
C LYS A 24 -10.88 -6.24 -4.13
N SER A 25 -10.18 -5.14 -4.36
CA SER A 25 -10.79 -3.83 -4.60
C SER A 25 -10.62 -3.53 -6.08
N LYS A 26 -11.69 -3.07 -6.73
CA LYS A 26 -11.61 -2.55 -8.12
C LYS A 26 -10.76 -1.27 -8.21
N TYR A 27 -10.43 -0.68 -7.08
CA TYR A 27 -9.83 0.67 -6.99
C TYR A 27 -8.43 0.67 -6.40
N ILE A 28 -7.95 -0.46 -5.88
CA ILE A 28 -6.68 -0.55 -5.15
C ILE A 28 -6.02 -1.89 -5.44
N MET A 29 -4.72 -1.87 -5.70
CA MET A 29 -3.86 -3.04 -5.76
C MET A 29 -4.04 -3.93 -4.51
N PRO A 30 -4.47 -5.20 -4.66
CA PRO A 30 -4.81 -6.06 -3.52
C PRO A 30 -3.59 -6.71 -2.83
N PHE A 31 -2.40 -6.52 -3.40
CA PHE A 31 -1.13 -7.12 -2.94
C PHE A 31 -0.07 -6.04 -2.62
N CYS A 32 1.02 -6.44 -1.97
CA CYS A 32 2.19 -5.58 -1.79
C CYS A 32 3.01 -5.52 -3.08
N HIS A 33 3.51 -4.34 -3.45
CA HIS A 33 4.33 -4.16 -4.64
C HIS A 33 5.66 -4.95 -4.62
N GLN A 34 6.15 -5.33 -3.44
CA GLN A 34 7.33 -6.18 -3.30
C GLN A 34 7.04 -7.65 -3.52
N SER A 35 5.76 -8.05 -3.46
CA SER A 35 5.33 -9.45 -3.57
C SER A 35 4.77 -9.80 -4.94
N VAL A 36 5.18 -9.10 -5.99
CA VAL A 36 4.66 -9.29 -7.35
C VAL A 36 5.79 -9.32 -8.37
N PHE A 37 5.67 -10.28 -9.30
CA PHE A 37 6.47 -10.37 -10.51
C PHE A 37 5.57 -10.03 -11.69
N VAL A 38 6.08 -9.23 -12.62
CA VAL A 38 5.39 -8.84 -13.85
C VAL A 38 6.29 -9.12 -15.03
N LYS A 39 5.70 -9.47 -16.18
CA LYS A 39 6.49 -9.66 -17.39
C LYS A 39 7.29 -8.41 -17.76
N THR A 40 8.53 -8.60 -18.16
CA THR A 40 9.43 -7.52 -18.57
C THR A 40 8.89 -6.72 -19.76
N GLU A 41 8.18 -7.35 -20.69
CA GLU A 41 7.57 -6.67 -21.84
C GLU A 41 6.60 -5.56 -21.42
N LEU A 42 5.80 -5.81 -20.36
CA LEU A 42 4.83 -4.83 -19.84
C LEU A 42 5.52 -3.66 -19.15
N LEU A 43 6.61 -3.91 -18.41
CA LEU A 43 7.40 -2.84 -17.80
C LEU A 43 8.06 -1.94 -18.85
N LYS A 44 8.53 -2.52 -19.97
CA LYS A 44 9.12 -1.77 -21.09
C LYS A 44 8.07 -0.99 -21.88
N GLN A 45 6.86 -1.54 -22.03
CA GLN A 45 5.76 -0.89 -22.73
C GLN A 45 5.11 0.22 -21.87
N HIS A 46 5.10 0.04 -20.56
CA HIS A 46 4.42 0.92 -19.61
C HIS A 46 5.36 1.36 -18.50
N HIS A 47 6.16 2.39 -18.79
CA HIS A 47 7.02 3.04 -17.81
C HIS A 47 6.21 3.60 -16.63
N PHE A 48 6.85 3.61 -15.45
CA PHE A 48 6.32 4.27 -14.27
C PHE A 48 6.20 5.78 -14.49
N ASP A 49 5.06 6.34 -14.09
CA ASP A 49 4.87 7.80 -14.07
C ASP A 49 5.61 8.39 -12.86
N THR A 50 6.75 9.03 -13.14
CA THR A 50 7.63 9.59 -12.11
C THR A 50 7.10 10.87 -11.46
N SER A 51 5.93 11.36 -11.88
CA SER A 51 5.22 12.43 -11.17
C SER A 51 4.66 11.95 -9.83
N PHE A 52 4.37 10.64 -9.70
CA PHE A 52 4.07 9.99 -8.43
C PHE A 52 5.40 9.59 -7.75
N LYS A 53 5.69 10.10 -6.56
CA LYS A 53 6.96 9.80 -5.87
C LYS A 53 6.85 8.63 -4.90
N ILE A 54 5.64 8.30 -4.47
CA ILE A 54 5.37 7.22 -3.52
C ILE A 54 4.57 6.11 -4.19
N CYS A 55 3.62 6.44 -5.06
CA CYS A 55 2.64 5.47 -5.57
C CYS A 55 2.73 5.21 -7.08
N ALA A 56 3.91 5.37 -7.68
CA ALA A 56 4.13 5.11 -9.11
C ALA A 56 3.85 3.65 -9.50
N ASP A 57 4.16 2.73 -8.60
CA ASP A 57 3.84 1.30 -8.69
C ASP A 57 2.32 1.07 -8.82
N ASN A 58 1.52 1.73 -7.97
CA ASN A 58 0.07 1.61 -8.01
C ASN A 58 -0.51 2.15 -9.32
N ASP A 59 0.04 3.24 -9.89
CA ASP A 59 -0.38 3.74 -11.21
C ASP A 59 -0.14 2.69 -12.31
N PHE A 60 1.04 2.08 -12.33
CA PHE A 60 1.38 1.02 -13.27
C PHE A 60 0.44 -0.18 -13.16
N PHE A 61 0.20 -0.69 -11.95
CA PHE A 61 -0.67 -1.85 -11.76
C PHE A 61 -2.13 -1.56 -12.09
N MET A 62 -2.61 -0.36 -11.77
CA MET A 62 -3.95 0.09 -12.18
C MET A 62 -4.04 0.20 -13.71
N LYS A 63 -3.01 0.70 -14.39
CA LYS A 63 -2.96 0.81 -15.86
C LYS A 63 -3.12 -0.55 -16.54
N ILE A 64 -2.25 -1.50 -16.20
CA ILE A 64 -2.27 -2.82 -16.85
C ILE A 64 -3.53 -3.61 -16.50
N HIS A 65 -4.07 -3.43 -15.29
CA HIS A 65 -5.35 -4.01 -14.91
C HIS A 65 -6.51 -3.48 -15.77
N HIS A 66 -6.55 -2.16 -16.04
CA HIS A 66 -7.57 -1.57 -16.91
C HIS A 66 -7.40 -1.95 -18.39
N GLN A 67 -6.21 -2.38 -18.80
CA GLN A 67 -5.96 -2.94 -20.14
C GLN A 67 -6.34 -4.43 -20.25
N GLY A 68 -6.83 -5.05 -19.16
CA GLY A 68 -7.30 -6.44 -19.17
C GLY A 68 -6.20 -7.49 -18.92
N HIS A 69 -5.00 -7.06 -18.50
CA HIS A 69 -3.94 -8.00 -18.14
C HIS A 69 -4.30 -8.86 -16.92
N GLN A 70 -3.87 -10.12 -16.96
CA GLN A 70 -4.28 -11.11 -15.98
C GLN A 70 -3.29 -11.21 -14.82
N PHE A 71 -3.84 -11.12 -13.61
CA PHE A 71 -3.12 -11.25 -12.34
C PHE A 71 -3.43 -12.58 -11.67
N TYR A 72 -2.40 -13.26 -11.19
CA TYR A 72 -2.55 -14.54 -10.50
C TYR A 72 -1.98 -14.50 -9.10
N LYS A 73 -2.75 -15.02 -8.14
CA LYS A 73 -2.31 -15.17 -6.75
C LYS A 73 -1.71 -16.55 -6.54
N VAL A 74 -0.55 -16.62 -5.89
CA VAL A 74 -0.01 -17.84 -5.29
C VAL A 74 -0.11 -17.75 -3.76
N ASP A 75 -0.23 -18.90 -3.10
CA ASP A 75 -0.33 -18.97 -1.63
C ASP A 75 1.05 -19.07 -0.94
N GLU A 76 2.06 -18.43 -1.54
CA GLU A 76 3.43 -18.37 -1.06
C GLU A 76 3.79 -16.97 -0.52
N ILE A 77 4.69 -16.92 0.45
CA ILE A 77 5.27 -15.65 0.91
C ILE A 77 6.36 -15.24 -0.09
N VAL A 78 6.09 -14.21 -0.87
CA VAL A 78 7.01 -13.74 -1.92
C VAL A 78 7.96 -12.65 -1.43
N ALA A 79 7.54 -11.86 -0.44
CA ALA A 79 8.41 -10.83 0.12
C ALA A 79 8.26 -10.68 1.64
N ILE A 80 9.37 -10.25 2.23
CA ILE A 80 9.47 -9.88 3.63
C ILE A 80 10.11 -8.49 3.69
N TYR A 81 9.49 -7.55 4.38
CA TYR A 81 9.97 -6.16 4.42
C TYR A 81 9.93 -5.54 5.82
N ASP A 82 10.72 -4.49 6.03
CA ASP A 82 10.68 -3.71 7.27
C ASP A 82 9.62 -2.60 7.21
N MET A 83 9.13 -2.12 8.34
CA MET A 83 8.18 -1.01 8.35
C MET A 83 8.83 0.38 8.18
N CYS A 84 10.12 0.46 7.84
CA CYS A 84 10.91 1.70 7.85
C CYS A 84 11.03 2.38 6.48
N GLY A 85 10.21 1.97 5.50
CA GLY A 85 10.21 2.52 4.14
C GLY A 85 9.77 3.99 3.99
N ALA A 86 10.12 4.60 2.85
CA ALA A 86 9.78 5.99 2.53
C ALA A 86 8.26 6.27 2.51
N SER A 87 7.44 5.28 2.17
CA SER A 87 5.97 5.35 2.22
C SER A 87 5.42 5.56 3.63
N ALA A 88 6.12 5.04 4.66
CA ALA A 88 5.74 5.24 6.06
C ALA A 88 6.04 6.66 6.57
N LYS A 89 7.04 7.33 5.97
CA LYS A 89 7.46 8.70 6.37
C LYS A 89 6.51 9.79 5.86
N SER A 90 5.81 9.54 4.74
CA SER A 90 4.99 10.55 4.05
C SER A 90 3.56 10.06 3.75
N PRO A 91 2.75 9.74 4.78
CA PRO A 91 1.44 9.10 4.60
C PRO A 91 0.43 9.98 3.85
N PHE A 92 0.45 11.30 4.07
CA PHE A 92 -0.44 12.24 3.37
C PHE A 92 -0.14 12.30 1.88
N ARG A 93 1.14 12.41 1.51
CA ARG A 93 1.55 12.43 0.11
C ARG A 93 1.13 11.14 -0.61
N GLY A 94 1.41 9.98 0.00
CA GLY A 94 1.00 8.70 -0.57
C GLY A 94 -0.53 8.57 -0.69
N PHE A 95 -1.28 9.16 0.24
CA PHE A 95 -2.73 9.20 0.15
C PHE A 95 -3.23 10.05 -1.04
N PHE A 96 -2.72 11.28 -1.19
CA PHE A 96 -3.12 12.15 -2.30
C PHE A 96 -2.69 11.62 -3.67
N GLU A 97 -1.50 11.00 -3.76
CA GLU A 97 -1.07 10.33 -4.99
C GLU A 97 -2.01 9.16 -5.34
N ASN A 98 -2.34 8.30 -4.37
CA ASN A 98 -3.32 7.23 -4.59
C ASN A 98 -4.71 7.75 -4.99
N LEU A 99 -5.17 8.85 -4.40
CA LEU A 99 -6.42 9.51 -4.80
C LEU A 99 -6.38 9.93 -6.27
N ARG A 100 -5.31 10.60 -6.68
CA ARG A 100 -5.12 11.06 -8.06
C ARG A 100 -5.09 9.90 -9.05
N ILE A 101 -4.41 8.81 -8.70
CA ILE A 101 -4.40 7.57 -9.49
C ILE A 101 -5.80 6.97 -9.55
N ALA A 102 -6.50 6.84 -8.43
CA ALA A 102 -7.84 6.29 -8.41
C ALA A 102 -8.81 7.10 -9.28
N GLN A 103 -8.71 8.44 -9.26
CA GLN A 103 -9.50 9.35 -10.10
C GLN A 103 -9.17 9.22 -11.59
N LYS A 104 -7.90 8.97 -11.94
CA LYS A 104 -7.44 8.76 -13.33
C LYS A 104 -8.13 7.55 -13.97
N TYR A 105 -8.37 6.48 -13.20
CA TYR A 105 -8.97 5.25 -13.71
C TYR A 105 -10.46 5.08 -13.38
N ASN A 106 -10.97 5.77 -12.36
CA ASN A 106 -12.39 5.78 -12.03
C ASN A 106 -12.83 7.10 -11.37
N LYS A 107 -13.69 7.87 -12.06
CA LYS A 107 -14.16 9.18 -11.58
C LYS A 107 -14.94 9.13 -10.26
N PHE A 108 -15.58 8.01 -9.93
CA PHE A 108 -16.34 7.84 -8.69
C PHE A 108 -15.49 7.39 -7.48
N SER A 109 -14.19 7.15 -7.69
CA SER A 109 -13.27 6.68 -6.64
C SER A 109 -13.11 7.65 -5.47
N PHE A 110 -13.41 8.94 -5.67
CA PHE A 110 -13.34 9.97 -4.63
C PHE A 110 -14.22 9.64 -3.43
N ILE A 111 -15.45 9.17 -3.67
CA ILE A 111 -16.42 8.79 -2.62
C ILE A 111 -15.88 7.64 -1.78
N PHE A 112 -15.25 6.65 -2.42
CA PHE A 112 -14.69 5.49 -1.73
C PHE A 112 -13.45 5.82 -0.88
N CYS A 113 -12.73 6.89 -1.22
CA CYS A 113 -11.53 7.29 -0.50
C CYS A 113 -11.78 8.28 0.65
N MET A 114 -12.95 8.90 0.73
CA MET A 114 -13.33 9.84 1.81
C MET A 114 -13.22 9.29 3.23
N PRO A 115 -13.68 8.06 3.55
CA PRO A 115 -13.53 7.50 4.89
C PRO A 115 -12.05 7.38 5.31
N LYS A 116 -11.16 7.13 4.34
CA LYS A 116 -9.73 7.01 4.59
C LYS A 116 -9.08 8.36 4.87
N LEU A 117 -9.47 9.43 4.15
CA LEU A 117 -9.04 10.80 4.46
C LEU A 117 -9.45 11.21 5.87
N PHE A 118 -10.71 10.93 6.24
CA PHE A 118 -11.21 11.23 7.59
C PHE A 118 -10.40 10.49 8.66
N SER A 119 -10.15 9.19 8.47
CA SER A 119 -9.34 8.40 9.41
C SER A 119 -7.89 8.88 9.54
N LEU A 120 -7.29 9.36 8.45
CA LEU A 120 -5.93 9.92 8.45
C LEU A 120 -5.89 11.25 9.20
N GLY A 121 -6.87 12.13 8.94
CA GLY A 121 -7.06 13.39 9.66
C GLY A 121 -7.26 13.16 11.16
N LEU A 122 -8.14 12.23 11.53
CA LEU A 122 -8.39 11.87 12.93
C LEU A 122 -7.13 11.34 13.62
N LYS A 123 -6.39 10.43 12.99
CA LYS A 123 -5.10 9.94 13.52
C LYS A 123 -4.09 11.06 13.70
N TYR A 124 -4.05 12.02 12.79
CA TYR A 124 -3.15 13.15 12.88
C TYR A 124 -3.54 14.09 14.03
N ILE A 125 -4.82 14.40 14.17
CA ILE A 125 -5.36 15.19 15.29
C ILE A 125 -5.05 14.50 16.62
N ILE A 126 -5.34 13.21 16.75
CA ILE A 126 -5.02 12.42 17.94
C ILE A 126 -3.51 12.49 18.25
N LYS A 127 -2.65 12.30 17.24
CA LYS A 127 -1.20 12.38 17.41
C LYS A 127 -0.71 13.79 17.76
N SER A 128 -1.44 14.83 17.34
CA SER A 128 -1.14 16.23 17.67
C SER A 128 -1.57 16.61 19.09
N ILE A 129 -2.57 15.93 19.64
CA ILE A 129 -3.06 16.15 21.01
C ILE A 129 -2.27 15.31 22.02
N ILE A 130 -1.87 14.08 21.65
CA ILE A 130 -1.16 13.17 22.54
C ILE A 130 0.34 13.50 22.54
N PRO A 131 0.95 13.81 23.71
CA PRO A 131 2.39 14.00 23.83
C PRO A 131 3.16 12.75 23.38
N ASN A 132 4.28 12.92 22.68
CA ASN A 132 5.11 11.79 22.22
C ASN A 132 5.51 10.83 23.37
N SER A 133 5.65 11.33 24.60
CA SER A 133 5.94 10.53 25.80
C SER A 133 4.83 9.52 26.14
N MET A 134 3.56 9.88 25.93
CA MET A 134 2.44 8.96 26.11
C MET A 134 2.36 7.92 24.99
N VAL A 135 2.64 8.33 23.75
CA VAL A 135 2.68 7.40 22.60
C VAL A 135 3.73 6.31 22.81
N VAL A 136 4.91 6.67 23.33
CA VAL A 136 5.98 5.70 23.64
C VAL A 136 5.54 4.75 24.77
N LYS A 137 4.92 5.25 25.85
CA LYS A 137 4.39 4.41 26.94
C LYS A 137 3.29 3.45 26.48
N ILE A 138 2.39 3.90 25.61
CA ILE A 138 1.31 3.07 25.07
C ILE A 138 1.87 1.98 24.16
N LYS A 139 2.83 2.32 23.29
CA LYS A 139 3.51 1.34 22.45
C LYS A 139 4.25 0.29 23.29
N ALA A 140 5.01 0.72 24.30
CA ALA A 140 5.73 -0.20 25.20
C ALA A 140 4.78 -1.24 25.84
N ARG A 141 3.64 -0.79 26.39
CA ARG A 141 2.62 -1.70 26.97
C ARG A 141 1.96 -2.64 25.96
N PHE A 142 1.88 -2.25 24.69
CA PHE A 142 1.31 -3.10 23.63
C PHE A 142 2.30 -4.19 23.20
N TYR A 143 3.60 -3.85 23.12
CA TYR A 143 4.66 -4.79 22.78
C TYR A 143 4.97 -5.78 23.90
N GLU A 144 4.80 -5.40 25.17
CA GLU A 144 4.93 -6.32 26.32
C GLU A 144 3.83 -7.39 26.38
N LYS A 145 2.68 -7.19 25.71
CA LYS A 145 1.54 -8.12 25.70
C LYS A 145 1.45 -8.99 24.44
N SER A 146 2.41 -8.87 23.52
CA SER A 146 2.44 -9.57 22.21
C SER A 146 3.68 -10.45 22.07
#